data_AF-A0A3G9J7S9-F1
#
_entry.id   AF-A0A3G9J7S9-F1
#
_cell.length_a   1.000
_cell.length_b   1.000
_cell.length_c   1.000
_cell.angle_alpha   90.00
_cell.angle_beta   90.00
_cell.angle_gamma   90.00
#
_symmetry.space_group_name_H-M   'P 1'
#
loop_
_entity.id
_entity.type
_entity.pdbx_description
1 polymer ?
#
loop_
_entity_poly.entity_id
_entity_poly.type
_entity_poly.pdbx_seq_one_letter_code
_entity_poly.pdbx_strand_id
1 'polypeptide(L)'
;MQQGNATAILFTWIFFFAALFVFAFVLIRLLHKSRKRKVRQAARLADFKDKYAHLTPALIDECEDENLPGAIVLECQRKEDEDENYFDHLNEVEKTVYGIYNINQCLTSSIGLRSFFMTPAMAPYVDAIDDIFTNVKAPEFIELLNAAKRLNEVMEGMRADEEDGEYAKYNFSDFTAAYKSMIAGTNFEKKVISYIRENKELFKGEEDETTR
;
A
#
# COMPACT_ATOMS: atom_id res chain seq x y z
N MET A 1 -3.49 -51.39 -47.96
CA MET A 1 -3.98 -50.17 -47.27
C MET A 1 -3.30 -49.91 -45.90
N GLN A 2 -2.53 -50.83 -45.31
CA GLN A 2 -1.90 -50.61 -43.98
C GLN A 2 -0.66 -49.69 -43.97
N GLN A 3 0.14 -49.64 -45.04
CA GLN A 3 1.40 -48.88 -45.07
C GLN A 3 1.23 -47.35 -45.13
N GLY A 4 0.17 -46.85 -45.78
CA GLY A 4 -0.10 -45.40 -45.88
C GLY A 4 -0.51 -44.75 -44.55
N ASN A 5 -1.07 -45.53 -43.63
CA ASN A 5 -1.46 -45.03 -42.31
C ASN A 5 -0.25 -44.91 -41.37
N ALA A 6 0.72 -45.82 -41.47
CA ALA A 6 1.91 -45.81 -40.62
C ALA A 6 2.81 -44.60 -40.88
N THR A 7 2.99 -44.21 -42.15
CA THR A 7 3.76 -43.01 -42.52
C THR A 7 3.05 -41.73 -42.10
N ALA A 8 1.72 -41.64 -42.28
CA ALA A 8 0.94 -40.49 -41.84
C ALA A 8 0.96 -40.30 -40.31
N ILE A 9 0.88 -41.40 -39.54
CA ILE A 9 1.00 -41.37 -38.08
C ILE A 9 2.40 -40.87 -37.67
N LEU A 10 3.46 -41.35 -38.33
CA LEU A 10 4.83 -40.94 -38.02
C LEU A 10 5.08 -39.44 -38.28
N PHE A 11 4.58 -38.90 -39.40
CA PHE A 11 4.67 -37.46 -39.67
C PHE A 11 3.87 -36.64 -38.66
N THR A 12 2.68 -37.09 -38.24
CA THR A 12 1.86 -36.41 -37.23
C THR A 12 2.60 -36.30 -35.90
N TRP A 13 3.26 -37.37 -35.45
CA TRP A 13 4.06 -37.35 -34.23
C TRP A 13 5.30 -36.45 -34.36
N ILE A 14 5.98 -36.45 -35.51
CA ILE A 14 7.11 -35.54 -35.75
C ILE A 14 6.68 -34.07 -35.66
N PHE A 15 5.57 -33.70 -36.31
CA PHE A 15 5.02 -32.34 -36.22
C PHE A 15 4.57 -31.99 -34.80
N PHE A 16 3.96 -32.94 -34.08
CA PHE A 16 3.56 -32.74 -32.69
C PHE A 16 4.75 -32.48 -31.77
N PHE A 17 5.82 -33.28 -31.85
CA PHE A 17 7.03 -33.05 -31.05
C PHE A 17 7.78 -31.78 -31.46
N ALA A 18 7.81 -31.43 -32.75
CA ALA A 18 8.36 -30.16 -33.20
C ALA A 18 7.57 -28.96 -32.64
N ALA A 19 6.25 -29.03 -32.65
CA ALA A 19 5.38 -28.01 -32.05
C ALA A 19 5.57 -27.92 -30.53
N LEU A 20 5.69 -29.04 -29.83
CA LEU A 20 6.00 -29.07 -28.39
C LEU A 20 7.35 -28.44 -28.08
N PHE A 21 8.38 -28.68 -28.91
CA PHE A 21 9.70 -28.10 -28.72
C PHE A 21 9.67 -26.57 -28.91
N VAL A 22 8.97 -26.07 -29.93
CA VAL A 22 8.76 -24.63 -30.15
C VAL A 22 7.98 -24.02 -28.99
N PHE A 23 6.91 -24.68 -28.53
CA PHE A 23 6.10 -24.21 -27.41
C PHE A 23 6.90 -24.15 -26.10
N ALA A 24 7.68 -25.20 -25.80
CA ALA A 24 8.59 -25.23 -24.65
C ALA A 24 9.63 -24.11 -24.72
N PHE A 25 10.23 -23.87 -25.89
CA PHE A 25 11.18 -22.77 -26.09
C PHE A 25 10.54 -21.39 -25.84
N VAL A 26 9.33 -21.16 -26.33
CA VAL A 26 8.59 -19.91 -26.08
C VAL A 26 8.27 -19.74 -24.59
N LEU A 27 7.80 -20.79 -23.91
CA LEU A 27 7.53 -20.77 -22.47
C LEU A 27 8.80 -20.46 -21.65
N ILE A 28 9.92 -21.11 -21.95
CA ILE A 28 11.20 -20.86 -21.27
C ILE A 28 11.63 -19.40 -21.48
N ARG A 29 11.50 -18.87 -22.70
CA ARG A 29 11.84 -17.47 -23.01
C ARG A 29 10.96 -16.48 -22.25
N LEU A 30 9.66 -16.74 -22.14
CA LEU A 30 8.72 -15.93 -21.35
C LEU A 30 9.07 -15.96 -19.86
N LEU A 31 9.36 -17.15 -19.31
CA LEU A 31 9.77 -17.32 -17.93
C LEU A 31 11.08 -16.59 -17.63
N HIS A 32 12.10 -16.72 -18.48
CA HIS A 32 13.36 -15.97 -18.33
C HIS A 32 13.16 -14.45 -18.39
N LYS A 33 12.30 -13.95 -19.30
CA LYS A 33 11.97 -12.52 -19.36
C LYS A 33 11.26 -12.06 -18.09
N SER A 34 10.33 -12.86 -17.56
CA SER A 34 9.64 -12.57 -16.29
C SER A 34 10.60 -12.57 -15.10
N ARG A 35 11.51 -13.54 -15.00
CA ARG A 35 12.53 -13.61 -13.95
C ARG A 35 13.47 -12.42 -14.01
N LYS A 36 13.97 -12.06 -15.20
CA LYS A 36 14.82 -10.87 -15.39
C LYS A 36 14.10 -9.59 -14.97
N ARG A 37 12.80 -9.45 -15.26
CA ARG A 37 11.99 -8.32 -14.79
C ARG A 37 11.87 -8.30 -13.27
N LYS A 38 11.57 -9.45 -12.65
CA LYS A 38 11.49 -9.58 -11.18
C LYS A 38 12.81 -9.22 -10.51
N VAL A 39 13.94 -9.74 -11.00
CA VAL A 39 15.28 -9.43 -10.47
C VAL A 39 15.58 -7.93 -10.63
N ARG A 40 15.26 -7.34 -11.79
CA ARG A 40 15.48 -5.90 -12.01
C ARG A 40 14.58 -5.02 -11.13
N GLN A 41 13.34 -5.45 -10.88
CA GLN A 41 12.43 -4.76 -9.96
C GLN A 41 12.91 -4.89 -8.51
N ALA A 42 13.35 -6.07 -8.09
CA ALA A 42 13.90 -6.28 -6.76
C ALA A 42 15.18 -5.46 -6.54
N ALA A 43 16.09 -5.43 -7.53
CA ALA A 43 17.28 -4.58 -7.47
C ALA A 43 16.92 -3.09 -7.37
N ARG A 44 15.97 -2.61 -8.18
CA ARG A 44 15.49 -1.21 -8.09
C ARG A 44 14.87 -0.89 -6.73
N LEU A 45 14.12 -1.82 -6.15
CA LEU A 45 13.52 -1.63 -4.83
C LEU A 45 14.58 -1.64 -3.73
N ALA A 46 15.60 -2.49 -3.83
CA ALA A 46 16.74 -2.50 -2.91
C ALA A 46 17.52 -1.18 -3.01
N ASP A 47 17.88 -0.75 -4.22
CA ASP A 47 18.55 0.54 -4.44
C ASP A 47 17.72 1.71 -3.89
N PHE A 48 16.40 1.66 -4.05
CA PHE A 48 15.48 2.68 -3.53
C PHE A 48 15.39 2.65 -2.00
N LYS A 49 15.33 1.46 -1.39
CA LYS A 49 15.37 1.28 0.07
C LYS A 49 16.67 1.83 0.65
N ASP A 50 17.81 1.46 0.06
CA ASP A 50 19.13 1.90 0.52
C ASP A 50 19.28 3.43 0.40
N LYS A 51 18.77 4.04 -0.69
CA LYS A 51 18.84 5.48 -0.90
C LYS A 51 18.00 6.29 0.12
N TYR A 52 16.83 5.78 0.49
CA TYR A 52 15.86 6.50 1.33
C TYR A 52 15.71 5.88 2.73
N ALA A 53 16.70 5.13 3.20
CA ALA A 53 16.70 4.49 4.51
C ALA A 53 16.74 5.49 5.69
N HIS A 54 17.34 6.67 5.45
CA HIS A 54 17.45 7.75 6.42
C HIS A 54 17.13 9.07 5.73
N LEU A 55 15.86 9.44 5.76
CA LEU A 55 15.39 10.64 5.10
C LEU A 55 15.94 11.92 5.77
N THR A 56 16.40 12.83 4.91
CA THR A 56 16.81 14.18 5.26
C THR A 56 16.06 15.18 4.37
N PRO A 57 16.02 16.48 4.71
CA PRO A 57 15.30 17.47 3.92
C PRO A 57 15.87 17.57 2.50
N ALA A 58 17.20 17.39 2.35
CA ALA A 58 17.88 17.37 1.06
C ALA A 58 17.49 16.16 0.20
N LEU A 59 17.42 14.96 0.79
CA LEU A 59 16.96 13.76 0.08
C LEU A 59 15.49 13.86 -0.33
N ILE A 60 14.67 14.52 0.50
CA ILE A 60 13.29 14.84 0.14
C ILE A 60 13.30 15.73 -1.09
N ASP A 61 13.99 16.87 -1.08
CA ASP A 61 14.07 17.80 -2.22
C ASP A 61 14.50 17.14 -3.54
N GLU A 62 15.44 16.19 -3.47
CA GLU A 62 15.90 15.45 -4.65
C GLU A 62 14.95 14.33 -5.11
N CYS A 63 14.09 13.82 -4.23
CA CYS A 63 13.17 12.76 -4.57
C CYS A 63 12.12 13.25 -5.56
N GLU A 64 11.78 12.46 -6.57
CA GLU A 64 10.65 12.77 -7.47
C GLU A 64 9.33 12.65 -6.71
N ASP A 65 8.37 13.52 -7.04
CA ASP A 65 7.06 13.60 -6.38
C ASP A 65 6.32 12.26 -6.36
N GLU A 66 6.35 11.50 -7.46
CA GLU A 66 5.70 10.18 -7.59
C GLU A 66 6.26 9.14 -6.60
N ASN A 67 7.51 9.30 -6.19
CA ASN A 67 8.20 8.37 -5.30
C ASN A 67 8.19 8.82 -3.84
N LEU A 68 7.85 10.09 -3.58
CA LEU A 68 8.05 10.72 -2.28
C LEU A 68 7.22 10.08 -1.15
N PRO A 69 5.90 9.84 -1.30
CA PRO A 69 5.14 9.12 -0.28
C PRO A 69 5.69 7.72 -0.01
N GLY A 70 6.17 7.02 -1.05
CA GLY A 70 6.79 5.71 -0.94
C GLY A 70 8.10 5.74 -0.15
N ALA A 71 8.91 6.78 -0.31
CA ALA A 71 10.13 6.98 0.48
C ALA A 71 9.81 7.16 1.97
N ILE A 72 8.80 7.97 2.32
CA ILE A 72 8.38 8.14 3.73
C ILE A 72 7.90 6.80 4.33
N VAL A 73 7.12 6.02 3.57
CA VAL A 73 6.65 4.70 4.01
C VAL A 73 7.81 3.76 4.32
N LEU A 74 8.87 3.78 3.52
CA LEU A 74 10.05 2.92 3.76
C LEU A 74 10.80 3.30 5.04
N GLU A 75 10.97 4.60 5.30
CA GLU A 75 11.54 5.09 6.57
C GLU A 75 10.69 4.59 7.76
N CYS A 76 9.36 4.69 7.66
CA CYS A 76 8.46 4.25 8.72
C CYS A 76 8.52 2.73 8.94
N GLN A 77 8.57 1.94 7.87
CA GLN A 77 8.71 0.48 7.94
C GLN A 77 10.05 0.07 8.59
N ARG A 78 11.13 0.78 8.29
CA ARG A 78 12.42 0.54 8.95
C ARG A 78 12.31 0.78 10.47
N LYS A 79 11.69 1.89 10.88
CA LYS A 79 11.45 2.19 12.30
C LYS A 79 10.55 1.16 12.97
N GLU A 80 9.51 0.68 12.29
CA GLU A 80 8.63 -0.40 12.76
C GLU A 80 9.37 -1.74 12.93
N ASP A 81 10.30 -2.06 12.02
CA ASP A 81 11.13 -3.26 12.14
C ASP A 81 12.14 -3.18 13.31
N GLU A 82 12.47 -1.96 13.77
CA GLU A 82 13.44 -1.71 14.86
C GLU A 82 12.79 -1.61 16.26
N ASP A 83 11.57 -1.09 16.36
CA ASP A 83 10.88 -0.85 17.63
C ASP A 83 9.38 -1.19 17.55
N GLU A 84 8.88 -1.98 18.50
CA GLU A 84 7.44 -2.28 18.61
C GLU A 84 6.59 -1.03 18.92
N ASN A 85 7.16 -0.01 19.55
CA ASN A 85 6.51 1.28 19.84
C ASN A 85 6.88 2.37 18.81
N TYR A 86 7.26 1.99 17.59
CA TYR A 86 7.72 2.91 16.54
C TYR A 86 6.82 4.13 16.32
N PHE A 87 5.51 4.03 16.55
CA PHE A 87 4.56 5.14 16.38
C PHE A 87 4.96 6.38 17.19
N ASP A 88 5.50 6.19 18.39
CA ASP A 88 5.96 7.28 19.26
C ASP A 88 7.24 7.94 18.75
N HIS A 89 7.97 7.25 17.87
CA HIS A 89 9.20 7.72 17.22
C HIS A 89 8.96 8.33 15.83
N LEU A 90 7.72 8.30 15.34
CA LEU A 90 7.35 8.95 14.08
C LEU A 90 7.14 10.45 14.30
N ASN A 91 7.66 11.26 13.39
CA ASN A 91 7.31 12.67 13.30
C ASN A 91 5.90 12.85 12.69
N GLU A 92 5.38 14.07 12.72
CA GLU A 92 4.00 14.36 12.26
C GLU A 92 3.77 14.08 10.76
N VAL A 93 4.80 14.21 9.91
CA VAL A 93 4.71 13.84 8.49
C VAL A 93 4.66 12.32 8.34
N GLU A 94 5.51 11.61 9.07
CA GLU A 94 5.57 10.15 9.09
C GLU A 94 4.25 9.55 9.57
N LYS A 95 3.70 10.00 10.70
CA LYS A 95 2.38 9.57 11.20
C LYS A 95 1.28 9.78 10.16
N THR A 96 1.29 10.94 9.50
CA THR A 96 0.30 11.29 8.48
C THR A 96 0.38 10.37 7.27
N VAL A 97 1.55 10.26 6.65
CA VAL A 97 1.74 9.48 5.42
C VAL A 97 1.58 7.99 5.70
N TYR A 98 2.15 7.51 6.82
CA TYR A 98 2.08 6.10 7.17
C TYR A 98 0.67 5.69 7.63
N GLY A 99 -0.07 6.58 8.30
CA GLY A 99 -1.50 6.37 8.59
C GLY A 99 -2.33 6.21 7.32
N ILE A 100 -2.15 7.08 6.33
CA ILE A 100 -2.81 6.95 5.01
C ILE A 100 -2.43 5.63 4.33
N TYR A 101 -1.14 5.25 4.36
CA TYR A 101 -0.66 3.98 3.83
C TYR A 101 -1.35 2.79 4.51
N ASN A 102 -1.42 2.77 5.84
CA ASN A 102 -2.02 1.71 6.62
C ASN A 102 -3.53 1.55 6.36
N ILE A 103 -4.26 2.67 6.24
CA ILE A 103 -5.67 2.66 5.80
C ILE A 103 -5.77 2.00 4.43
N ASN A 104 -4.94 2.41 3.47
CA ASN A 104 -4.95 1.88 2.10
C ASN A 104 -4.67 0.36 2.05
N GLN A 105 -3.74 -0.14 2.87
CA GLN A 105 -3.47 -1.58 2.98
C GLN A 105 -4.70 -2.35 3.44
N CYS A 106 -5.42 -1.84 4.43
CA CYS A 106 -6.62 -2.47 4.97
C CYS A 106 -7.75 -2.63 3.94
N LEU A 107 -7.82 -1.74 2.92
CA LEU A 107 -8.86 -1.78 1.87
C LEU A 107 -8.77 -3.00 0.94
N THR A 108 -7.64 -3.71 0.96
CA THR A 108 -7.40 -4.91 0.15
C THR A 108 -7.91 -6.18 0.83
N SER A 109 -8.23 -6.12 2.12
CA SER A 109 -8.81 -7.22 2.88
C SER A 109 -10.23 -7.56 2.41
N SER A 110 -10.71 -8.76 2.75
CA SER A 110 -12.07 -9.21 2.43
C SER A 110 -13.17 -8.40 3.13
N ILE A 111 -12.85 -7.70 4.22
CA ILE A 111 -13.77 -6.86 4.99
C ILE A 111 -13.57 -5.36 4.73
N GLY A 112 -12.69 -5.02 3.78
CA GLY A 112 -12.42 -3.65 3.35
C GLY A 112 -11.98 -2.74 4.48
N LEU A 113 -12.52 -1.52 4.50
CA LEU A 113 -12.19 -0.49 5.49
C LEU A 113 -12.42 -0.94 6.94
N ARG A 114 -13.32 -1.91 7.21
CA ARG A 114 -13.52 -2.43 8.57
C ARG A 114 -12.24 -3.00 9.17
N SER A 115 -11.37 -3.59 8.33
CA SER A 115 -10.09 -4.16 8.77
C SER A 115 -9.22 -3.12 9.48
N PHE A 116 -9.31 -1.85 9.11
CA PHE A 116 -8.57 -0.77 9.75
C PHE A 116 -8.98 -0.59 11.21
N PHE A 117 -10.28 -0.64 11.51
CA PHE A 117 -10.81 -0.45 12.87
C PHE A 117 -10.70 -1.69 13.76
N MET A 118 -10.61 -2.88 13.18
CA MET A 118 -10.52 -4.14 13.94
C MET A 118 -9.08 -4.57 14.27
N THR A 119 -8.08 -3.98 13.61
CA THR A 119 -6.69 -4.40 13.76
C THR A 119 -6.04 -3.65 14.93
N PRO A 120 -5.58 -4.33 16.00
CA PRO A 120 -5.01 -3.65 17.18
C PRO A 120 -3.80 -2.75 16.86
N ALA A 121 -2.93 -3.17 15.94
CA ALA A 121 -1.78 -2.37 15.50
C ALA A 121 -2.18 -1.05 14.82
N MET A 122 -3.44 -0.92 14.37
CA MET A 122 -3.95 0.29 13.74
C MET A 122 -4.53 1.28 14.74
N ALA A 123 -4.71 0.90 16.01
CA ALA A 123 -5.35 1.75 17.02
C ALA A 123 -4.75 3.16 17.13
N PRO A 124 -3.41 3.36 17.13
CA PRO A 124 -2.83 4.70 17.17
C PRO A 124 -3.25 5.57 15.95
N TYR A 125 -3.36 4.97 14.77
CA TYR A 125 -3.81 5.67 13.56
C TYR A 125 -5.32 5.90 13.54
N VAL A 126 -6.11 5.02 14.16
CA VAL A 126 -7.56 5.20 14.32
C VAL A 126 -7.87 6.39 15.21
N ASP A 127 -7.04 6.66 16.21
CA ASP A 127 -7.18 7.83 17.09
C ASP A 127 -6.66 9.12 16.43
N ALA A 128 -5.72 9.00 15.48
CA ALA A 128 -5.13 10.12 14.76
C ALA A 128 -5.83 10.49 13.43
N ILE A 129 -7.00 9.90 13.09
CA ILE A 129 -7.69 10.12 11.80
C ILE A 129 -7.89 11.62 11.50
N ASP A 130 -8.39 12.37 12.47
CA ASP A 130 -8.70 13.79 12.30
C ASP A 130 -7.43 14.59 11.98
N ASP A 131 -6.34 14.34 12.69
CA ASP A 131 -5.05 15.01 12.49
C ASP A 131 -4.45 14.64 11.12
N ILE A 132 -4.42 13.34 10.78
CA ILE A 132 -3.88 12.83 9.51
C ILE A 132 -4.52 13.55 8.32
N PHE A 133 -5.85 13.63 8.28
CA PHE A 133 -6.55 14.21 7.13
C PHE A 133 -6.68 15.73 7.20
N THR A 134 -6.56 16.35 8.38
CA THR A 134 -6.41 17.80 8.53
C THR A 134 -5.07 18.26 7.97
N ASN A 135 -3.98 17.55 8.27
CA ASN A 135 -2.62 17.85 7.82
C ASN A 135 -2.52 17.93 6.30
N VAL A 136 -3.17 16.99 5.59
CA VAL A 136 -3.22 16.99 4.12
C VAL A 136 -4.40 17.79 3.55
N LYS A 137 -5.08 18.61 4.36
CA LYS A 137 -6.18 19.50 3.93
C LYS A 137 -7.29 18.74 3.19
N ALA A 138 -7.70 17.59 3.73
CA ALA A 138 -8.70 16.69 3.16
C ALA A 138 -9.80 16.30 4.18
N PRO A 139 -10.52 17.29 4.76
CA PRO A 139 -11.52 17.04 5.81
C PRO A 139 -12.67 16.13 5.38
N GLU A 140 -12.94 16.02 4.07
CA GLU A 140 -13.95 15.11 3.53
C GLU A 140 -13.70 13.63 3.93
N PHE A 141 -12.44 13.24 4.09
CA PHE A 141 -12.08 11.88 4.53
C PHE A 141 -12.36 11.67 6.02
N ILE A 142 -12.24 12.72 6.83
CA ILE A 142 -12.51 12.67 8.28
C ILE A 142 -13.98 12.28 8.51
N GLU A 143 -14.90 12.94 7.82
CA GLU A 143 -16.33 12.65 7.93
C GLU A 143 -16.65 11.19 7.57
N LEU A 144 -16.10 10.70 6.46
CA LEU A 144 -16.29 9.34 5.99
C LEU A 144 -15.74 8.31 6.99
N LEU A 145 -14.50 8.50 7.44
CA LEU A 145 -13.80 7.57 8.32
C LEU A 145 -14.41 7.56 9.72
N ASN A 146 -14.83 8.71 10.26
CA ASN A 146 -15.53 8.77 11.54
C ASN A 146 -16.93 8.17 11.49
N ALA A 147 -17.64 8.27 10.35
CA ALA A 147 -18.89 7.53 10.16
C ALA A 147 -18.65 6.01 10.13
N ALA A 148 -17.59 5.55 9.47
CA ALA A 148 -17.21 4.13 9.46
C ALA A 148 -16.75 3.63 10.83
N LYS A 149 -16.00 4.45 11.59
CA LYS A 149 -15.59 4.16 12.98
C LYS A 149 -16.80 3.96 13.88
N ARG A 150 -17.79 4.87 13.82
CA ARG A 150 -19.05 4.76 14.57
C ARG A 150 -19.82 3.48 14.22
N LEU A 151 -19.90 3.11 12.93
CA LEU A 151 -20.51 1.84 12.53
C LEU A 151 -19.76 0.64 13.14
N ASN A 152 -18.43 0.68 13.17
CA ASN A 152 -17.63 -0.38 13.81
C ASN A 152 -17.93 -0.50 15.31
N GLU A 153 -17.98 0.62 16.03
CA GLU A 153 -18.27 0.66 17.47
C GLU A 153 -19.66 0.09 17.80
N VAL A 154 -20.67 0.39 16.97
CA VAL A 154 -22.02 -0.19 17.10
C VAL A 154 -21.97 -1.70 16.87
N MET A 155 -21.27 -2.16 15.83
CA MET A 155 -21.16 -3.59 15.51
C MET A 155 -20.41 -4.41 16.57
N GLU A 156 -19.41 -3.84 17.23
CA GLU A 156 -18.64 -4.48 18.31
C GLU A 156 -19.37 -4.42 19.67
N GLY A 157 -20.61 -3.91 19.72
CA GLY A 157 -21.40 -3.84 20.95
C GLY A 157 -20.93 -2.76 21.93
N MET A 158 -20.05 -1.83 21.49
CA MET A 158 -19.60 -0.70 22.31
C MET A 158 -20.65 0.43 22.39
N ARG A 159 -21.72 0.37 21.59
CA ARG A 159 -22.92 1.22 21.67
C ARG A 159 -24.17 0.38 21.47
N ALA A 160 -24.57 -0.39 22.49
CA ALA A 160 -25.75 -1.26 22.43
C ALA A 160 -27.10 -0.55 22.70
N ASP A 161 -27.08 0.76 22.98
CA ASP A 161 -28.22 1.43 23.62
C ASP A 161 -28.98 2.43 22.70
N GLU A 162 -28.69 2.52 21.41
CA GLU A 162 -29.42 3.41 20.49
C GLU A 162 -30.16 2.60 19.42
N GLU A 163 -31.48 2.49 19.67
CA GLU A 163 -32.58 2.27 18.72
C GLU A 163 -32.13 2.31 17.25
N ASP A 164 -32.10 1.15 16.57
CA ASP A 164 -31.62 0.91 15.20
C ASP A 164 -31.59 2.18 14.33
N GLY A 165 -30.49 2.93 14.48
CA GLY A 165 -30.36 4.25 13.90
C GLY A 165 -30.19 4.17 12.39
N GLU A 166 -30.21 5.32 11.73
CA GLU A 166 -29.98 5.49 10.28
C GLU A 166 -28.75 4.71 9.74
N TYR A 167 -27.82 4.34 10.62
CA TYR A 167 -26.63 3.52 10.40
C TYR A 167 -26.88 2.04 10.05
N ALA A 168 -28.04 1.46 10.38
CA ALA A 168 -28.38 0.07 10.04
C ALA A 168 -28.46 -0.19 8.52
N LYS A 169 -28.54 0.88 7.70
CA LYS A 169 -28.54 0.80 6.23
C LYS A 169 -27.15 0.87 5.60
N TYR A 170 -26.14 1.30 6.34
CA TYR A 170 -24.78 1.45 5.83
C TYR A 170 -23.98 0.18 6.04
N ASN A 171 -23.23 -0.23 5.03
CA ASN A 171 -22.29 -1.35 5.13
C ASN A 171 -20.86 -0.87 4.83
N PHE A 172 -19.85 -1.60 5.33
CA PHE A 172 -18.45 -1.24 5.11
C PHE A 172 -18.00 -1.31 3.65
N SER A 173 -18.74 -1.99 2.78
CA SER A 173 -18.43 -2.01 1.35
C SER A 173 -18.69 -0.64 0.70
N ASP A 174 -19.76 0.06 1.12
CA ASP A 174 -20.07 1.42 0.65
C ASP A 174 -19.01 2.41 1.11
N PHE A 175 -18.61 2.35 2.39
CA PHE A 175 -17.51 3.18 2.91
C PHE A 175 -16.19 2.92 2.17
N THR A 176 -15.88 1.65 1.90
CA THR A 176 -14.68 1.26 1.13
C THR A 176 -14.73 1.82 -0.29
N ALA A 177 -15.89 1.76 -0.96
CA ALA A 177 -16.06 2.27 -2.32
C ALA A 177 -15.98 3.81 -2.36
N ALA A 178 -16.59 4.49 -1.38
CA ALA A 178 -16.53 5.93 -1.24
C ALA A 178 -15.10 6.41 -1.02
N TYR A 179 -14.35 5.79 -0.10
CA TYR A 179 -12.95 6.13 0.16
C TYR A 179 -12.08 5.98 -1.11
N LYS A 180 -12.22 4.85 -1.83
CA LYS A 180 -11.49 4.62 -3.09
C LYS A 180 -11.85 5.66 -4.16
N SER A 181 -13.14 5.99 -4.27
CA SER A 181 -13.62 7.02 -5.20
C SER A 181 -13.08 8.39 -4.86
N MET A 182 -12.96 8.74 -3.58
CA MET A 182 -12.39 10.01 -3.14
C MET A 182 -10.90 10.11 -3.46
N ILE A 183 -10.12 9.06 -3.24
CA ILE A 183 -8.70 9.03 -3.67
C ILE A 183 -8.59 9.24 -5.19
N ALA A 184 -9.40 8.53 -5.99
CA ALA A 184 -9.32 8.59 -7.44
C ALA A 184 -9.89 9.90 -8.04
N GLY A 185 -10.89 10.50 -7.38
CA GLY A 185 -11.65 11.64 -7.88
C GLY A 185 -11.13 13.00 -7.40
N THR A 186 -10.16 13.04 -6.50
CA THR A 186 -9.59 14.27 -5.95
C THR A 186 -8.11 14.39 -6.26
N ASN A 187 -7.53 15.55 -5.98
CA ASN A 187 -6.08 15.77 -6.03
C ASN A 187 -5.36 15.27 -4.76
N PHE A 188 -5.89 14.25 -4.08
CA PHE A 188 -5.42 13.79 -2.77
C PHE A 188 -3.92 13.48 -2.75
N GLU A 189 -3.41 12.77 -3.74
CA GLU A 189 -1.98 12.46 -3.86
C GLU A 189 -1.11 13.74 -3.89
N LYS A 190 -1.55 14.76 -4.63
CA LYS A 190 -0.85 16.06 -4.67
C LYS A 190 -0.90 16.78 -3.33
N LYS A 191 -2.00 16.66 -2.59
CA LYS A 191 -2.13 17.23 -1.24
C LYS A 191 -1.13 16.57 -0.28
N VAL A 192 -1.01 15.24 -0.32
CA VAL A 192 -0.02 14.48 0.47
C VAL A 192 1.41 14.92 0.11
N ILE A 193 1.76 14.97 -1.18
CA ILE A 193 3.08 15.41 -1.63
C ILE A 193 3.38 16.83 -1.16
N SER A 194 2.43 17.76 -1.32
CA SER A 194 2.60 19.15 -0.87
C SER A 194 2.86 19.22 0.63
N TYR A 195 2.11 18.47 1.42
CA TYR A 195 2.31 18.41 2.87
C TYR A 195 3.69 17.88 3.26
N ILE A 196 4.21 16.84 2.61
CA ILE A 196 5.56 16.33 2.85
C ILE A 196 6.60 17.42 2.53
N ARG A 197 6.47 18.08 1.38
CA ARG A 197 7.40 19.15 0.94
C ARG A 197 7.41 20.33 1.89
N GLU A 198 6.23 20.77 2.33
CA GLU A 198 6.04 21.90 3.25
C GLU A 198 6.68 21.63 4.63
N ASN A 199 6.81 20.36 5.02
CA ASN A 199 7.24 19.95 6.37
C ASN A 199 8.51 19.07 6.38
N LYS A 200 9.29 19.10 5.29
CA LYS A 200 10.52 18.29 5.12
C LYS A 200 11.57 18.51 6.21
N GLU A 201 11.55 19.65 6.90
CA GLU A 201 12.49 20.00 7.97
C GLU A 201 12.30 19.13 9.23
N LEU A 202 11.21 18.37 9.33
CA LEU A 202 10.99 17.40 10.40
C LEU A 202 11.84 16.13 10.26
N PHE A 203 12.47 15.91 9.10
CA PHE A 203 13.35 14.78 8.84
C PHE A 203 14.79 15.17 9.15
N LYS A 204 15.43 14.48 10.10
CA LYS A 204 16.78 14.84 10.57
C LYS A 204 17.90 13.93 10.06
N GLY A 205 17.57 12.80 9.42
CA GLY A 205 18.53 11.70 9.18
C GLY A 205 18.87 10.94 10.47
N GLU A 206 19.91 10.10 10.45
CA GLU A 206 20.49 9.57 11.68
C GLU A 206 21.14 10.72 12.47
N GLU A 207 20.67 10.96 13.69
CA GLU A 207 21.45 11.75 14.63
C GLU A 207 22.72 10.93 14.95
N ASP A 208 23.89 11.42 14.53
CA ASP A 208 25.19 10.86 14.94
C ASP A 208 25.21 10.73 16.49
N GLU A 209 25.18 9.49 17.01
CA GLU A 209 25.29 9.19 18.45
C GLU A 209 26.64 9.64 19.07
N THR A 210 27.52 10.34 18.34
CA THR A 210 28.86 10.73 18.79
C THR A 210 28.93 12.02 19.64
N THR A 211 27.79 12.57 20.09
CA THR A 211 27.82 13.70 21.04
C THR A 211 26.87 13.51 22.24
N ARG A 212 27.09 12.46 23.03
CA ARG A 212 26.65 12.40 24.44
C ARG A 212 27.75 11.86 25.33
#